data_AF-A0A7Y8KEG0-F1
#
_entry.id   AF-A0A7Y8KEG0-F1
#
_cell.length_a   1.000
_cell.length_b   1.000
_cell.length_c   1.000
_cell.angle_alpha   90.00
_cell.angle_beta   90.00
_cell.angle_gamma   90.00
#
_symmetry.space_group_name_H-M   'P 1'
#
loop_
_entity.id
_entity.type
_entity.pdbx_description
1 polymer ?
#
loop_
_entity_poly.entity_id
_entity_poly.type
_entity_poly.pdbx_seq_one_letter_code
_entity_poly.pdbx_strand_id
1 'polypeptide(L)'
;MQVKRFFAADMRQAMKLVRDELGADAAIIGNRRIAGGVELTAALDYTPSALAPRVPNMELEDELRKTASRIVSAQAELSMRGDSDASTNRQLFAGLPLTAAEPLVEPTFKEPPRPAAPAPA
;
A
#
# COMPACT_ATOMS: atom_id res chain seq x y z
N MET A 1 -23.45 13.38 -20.10
CA MET A 1 -22.79 12.16 -19.58
C MET A 1 -23.80 11.02 -19.57
N GLN A 2 -23.67 10.05 -20.46
CA GLN A 2 -24.51 8.84 -20.49
C GLN A 2 -23.66 7.66 -20.04
N VAL A 3 -24.04 6.99 -18.94
CA VAL A 3 -23.32 5.82 -18.40
C VAL A 3 -24.17 4.58 -18.63
N LYS A 4 -23.60 3.56 -19.29
CA LYS A 4 -24.25 2.26 -19.53
C LYS A 4 -23.35 1.12 -19.05
N ARG A 5 -23.99 0.03 -18.63
CA ARG A 5 -23.32 -1.22 -18.20
C ARG A 5 -23.54 -2.28 -19.27
N PHE A 6 -22.46 -2.94 -19.67
CA PHE A 6 -22.44 -3.97 -20.70
C PHE A 6 -22.01 -5.29 -20.10
N PHE A 7 -22.77 -6.35 -20.37
CA PHE A 7 -22.49 -7.71 -19.90
C PHE A 7 -22.16 -8.60 -21.09
N ALA A 8 -21.09 -9.38 -20.99
CA ALA A 8 -20.76 -10.38 -21.99
C ALA A 8 -19.98 -11.56 -21.39
N ALA A 9 -19.90 -12.66 -22.14
CA ALA A 9 -19.14 -13.84 -21.71
C ALA A 9 -17.62 -13.60 -21.70
N ASP A 10 -17.12 -12.77 -22.63
CA ASP A 10 -15.70 -12.43 -22.76
C ASP A 10 -15.50 -10.91 -22.93
N MET A 11 -14.35 -10.40 -22.51
CA MET A 11 -13.92 -9.01 -22.62
C MET A 11 -13.99 -8.49 -24.06
N ARG A 12 -13.61 -9.31 -25.04
CA ARG A 12 -13.71 -8.93 -26.46
C ARG A 12 -15.14 -8.65 -26.90
N GLN A 13 -16.08 -9.49 -26.49
CA GLN A 13 -17.49 -9.31 -26.82
C GLN A 13 -18.04 -8.06 -26.13
N ALA A 14 -17.68 -7.86 -24.86
CA ALA A 14 -18.11 -6.68 -24.12
C ALA A 14 -17.58 -5.38 -24.74
N MET A 15 -16.31 -5.35 -25.18
CA MET A 15 -15.74 -4.21 -25.91
C MET A 15 -16.40 -3.98 -27.27
N LYS A 16 -16.83 -5.04 -27.96
CA LYS A 16 -17.60 -4.92 -29.21
C LYS A 16 -18.95 -4.29 -28.95
N LEU A 17 -19.69 -4.74 -27.92
CA LEU A 17 -20.98 -4.16 -27.53
C LEU A 17 -20.86 -2.68 -27.15
N VAL A 18 -19.81 -2.32 -26.41
CA VAL A 18 -19.52 -0.91 -26.09
C VAL A 18 -19.33 -0.10 -27.38
N ARG A 19 -18.57 -0.62 -28.35
CA ARG A 19 -18.29 0.05 -29.62
C ARG A 19 -19.52 0.17 -30.52
N ASP A 20 -20.34 -0.86 -30.59
CA ASP A 20 -21.55 -0.88 -31.42
C ASP A 20 -22.61 0.11 -30.88
N GLU A 21 -22.69 0.30 -29.56
CA GLU A 21 -23.71 1.14 -28.90
C GLU A 21 -23.25 2.58 -28.63
N LEU A 22 -22.01 2.77 -28.17
CA LEU A 22 -21.46 4.08 -27.76
C LEU A 22 -20.38 4.61 -28.71
N GLY A 23 -19.94 3.82 -29.68
CA GLY A 23 -18.87 4.21 -30.60
C GLY A 23 -17.46 3.94 -30.09
N ALA A 24 -16.47 4.27 -30.92
CA ALA A 24 -15.05 4.05 -30.61
C ALA A 24 -14.50 4.99 -29.53
N ASP A 25 -15.20 6.10 -29.27
CA ASP A 25 -14.79 7.17 -28.35
C ASP A 25 -15.31 6.97 -26.91
N ALA A 26 -15.99 5.86 -26.64
CA ALA A 26 -16.51 5.56 -25.31
C ALA A 26 -15.37 5.32 -24.30
N ALA A 27 -15.49 5.94 -23.13
CA ALA A 27 -14.56 5.77 -22.03
C ALA A 27 -15.06 4.67 -21.08
N ILE A 28 -14.16 3.75 -20.69
CA ILE A 28 -14.47 2.72 -19.69
C ILE A 28 -14.18 3.29 -18.30
N ILE A 29 -15.22 3.34 -17.46
CA ILE A 29 -15.14 3.84 -16.08
C ILE A 29 -14.83 2.71 -15.09
N GLY A 30 -15.32 1.50 -15.36
CA GLY A 30 -15.16 0.37 -14.45
C GLY A 30 -15.21 -0.99 -15.14
N ASN A 31 -14.50 -1.96 -14.57
CA ASN A 31 -14.45 -3.35 -15.00
C ASN A 31 -14.74 -4.25 -13.80
N ARG A 32 -15.69 -5.18 -13.95
CA ARG A 32 -15.98 -6.21 -12.95
C ARG A 32 -16.09 -7.58 -13.62
N ARG A 33 -15.48 -8.59 -12.99
CA ARG A 33 -15.68 -10.00 -13.36
C ARG A 33 -16.85 -10.57 -12.57
N ILE A 34 -17.78 -11.24 -13.25
CA ILE A 34 -18.95 -11.89 -12.67
C ILE A 34 -18.94 -13.37 -13.03
N ALA A 35 -19.71 -14.20 -12.30
CA ALA A 35 -19.74 -15.65 -12.54
C ALA A 35 -20.14 -16.04 -13.98
N GLY A 36 -20.80 -15.14 -14.73
CA GLY A 36 -21.19 -15.32 -16.14
C GLY A 36 -20.32 -14.58 -17.16
N GLY A 37 -19.15 -14.06 -16.77
CA GLY A 37 -18.22 -13.37 -17.68
C GLY A 37 -17.75 -12.02 -17.14
N VAL A 38 -17.93 -10.96 -17.93
CA VAL A 38 -17.46 -9.62 -17.60
C VAL A 38 -18.57 -8.59 -17.68
N GLU A 39 -18.42 -7.56 -16.86
CA GLU A 39 -19.25 -6.38 -16.82
C GLU A 39 -18.36 -5.14 -17.04
N LEU A 40 -18.65 -4.35 -18.07
CA LEU A 40 -18.02 -3.06 -18.30
C LEU A 40 -19.01 -1.93 -18.07
N THR A 41 -18.59 -0.94 -17.29
CA THR A 41 -19.28 0.34 -17.19
C THR A 41 -18.58 1.32 -18.11
N ALA A 42 -19.30 1.80 -19.13
CA ALA A 42 -18.77 2.73 -20.13
C ALA A 42 -19.62 4.00 -20.20
N ALA A 43 -19.00 5.12 -20.57
CA ALA A 43 -19.68 6.38 -20.77
C ALA A 43 -19.19 7.12 -22.02
N LEU A 44 -20.12 7.82 -22.66
CA LEU A 44 -19.83 8.76 -23.75
C LEU A 44 -19.59 10.15 -23.14
N ASP A 45 -18.56 10.84 -23.64
CA ASP A 45 -18.10 12.14 -23.16
C ASP A 45 -17.63 12.14 -21.69
N TYR A 46 -16.87 11.11 -21.28
CA TYR A 46 -16.08 11.23 -20.06
C TYR A 46 -14.88 12.12 -20.34
N THR A 47 -15.06 13.43 -20.11
CA THR A 47 -13.91 14.28 -19.83
C THR A 47 -13.41 13.88 -18.45
N PRO A 48 -12.20 13.30 -18.30
CA PRO A 48 -11.59 13.25 -16.98
C PRO A 48 -11.52 14.71 -16.57
N SER A 49 -12.39 15.12 -15.63
CA SER A 49 -12.28 16.42 -15.00
C SER A 49 -10.85 16.48 -14.53
N ALA A 50 -10.04 17.28 -15.21
CA ALA A 50 -8.63 17.41 -14.95
C ALA A 50 -8.55 17.62 -13.45
N LEU A 51 -7.98 16.64 -12.74
CA LEU A 51 -7.85 16.61 -11.29
C LEU A 51 -7.63 18.06 -10.87
N ALA A 52 -8.64 18.66 -10.22
CA ALA A 52 -8.57 20.07 -9.89
C ALA A 52 -7.17 20.31 -9.33
N PRO A 53 -6.42 21.30 -9.87
CA PRO A 53 -5.02 21.48 -9.47
C PRO A 53 -5.04 21.45 -7.95
N ARG A 54 -4.31 20.49 -7.36
CA ARG A 54 -4.28 20.32 -5.91
C ARG A 54 -3.90 21.69 -5.37
N VAL A 55 -4.87 22.41 -4.82
CA VAL A 55 -4.63 23.74 -4.29
C VAL A 55 -3.70 23.48 -3.11
N PRO A 56 -2.44 23.92 -3.16
CA PRO A 56 -1.53 23.71 -2.06
C PRO A 56 -2.13 24.43 -0.86
N ASN A 57 -2.54 23.65 0.15
CA ASN A 57 -2.99 24.23 1.39
C ASN A 57 -1.75 24.67 2.15
N MET A 58 -1.44 25.96 2.10
CA MET A 58 -0.23 26.55 2.71
C MET A 58 -0.11 26.23 4.20
N GLU A 59 -1.24 26.17 4.92
CA GLU A 59 -1.25 25.80 6.35
C GLU A 59 -0.76 24.36 6.58
N LEU A 60 -1.20 23.43 5.73
CA LEU A 60 -0.76 22.04 5.79
C LEU A 60 0.73 21.91 5.43
N GLU A 61 1.22 22.71 4.49
CA GLU A 61 2.64 22.72 4.14
C GLU A 61 3.53 23.22 5.29
N ASP A 62 3.07 24.22 6.04
CA ASP A 62 3.76 24.71 7.24
C ASP A 62 3.77 23.68 8.37
N GLU A 63 2.66 22.97 8.59
CA GLU A 63 2.59 21.85 9.52
C GLU A 63 3.53 20.71 9.13
N LEU A 64 3.60 20.39 7.83
CA LEU A 64 4.52 19.39 7.29
C LEU A 64 5.97 19.80 7.48
N ARG A 65 6.33 21.07 7.22
CA ARG A 65 7.67 21.61 7.46
C ARG A 65 8.06 21.54 8.94
N LYS A 66 7.15 21.92 9.82
CA LYS A 66 7.34 21.84 11.28
C LYS A 66 7.48 20.40 11.77
N THR A 67 6.74 19.47 11.16
CA THR A 67 6.84 18.05 11.49
C THR A 67 8.15 17.47 10.98
N ALA A 68 8.58 17.83 9.77
CA ALA A 68 9.85 17.42 9.20
C ALA A 68 11.03 17.89 10.06
N SER A 69 11.03 19.14 10.55
CA SER A 69 12.10 19.64 11.42
C SER A 69 12.18 18.90 12.75
N ARG A 70 11.03 18.56 13.36
CA ARG A 70 10.95 17.74 14.58
C ARG A 70 11.48 16.32 14.37
N ILE A 71 11.20 15.73 13.22
CA ILE A 71 11.72 14.39 12.88
C ILE A 71 13.24 14.43 12.76
N VAL A 72 13.79 15.43 12.07
CA VAL A 72 15.24 15.59 11.93
C VAL A 72 15.91 15.80 13.29
N SER A 73 15.35 16.65 14.16
CA SER A 73 15.90 16.87 15.50
C SER A 73 15.85 15.60 16.35
N ALA A 74 14.71 14.88 16.34
CA ALA A 74 14.57 13.63 17.07
C ALA A 74 15.52 12.54 16.54
N GLN A 75 15.73 12.46 15.23
CA GLN A 75 16.71 11.54 14.63
C GLN A 75 18.14 11.87 15.06
N ALA A 76 18.50 13.15 15.12
CA ALA A 76 19.83 13.57 15.60
C ALA A 76 20.04 13.19 17.08
N GLU A 77 19.05 13.45 17.95
CA GLU A 77 19.10 13.06 19.36
C GLU A 77 19.21 11.54 19.55
N LEU A 78 18.42 10.76 18.79
CA LEU A 78 18.50 9.29 18.79
C LEU A 78 19.86 8.78 18.32
N SER A 79 20.47 9.41 17.31
CA SER A 79 21.80 9.03 16.84
C SER A 79 22.87 9.31 17.90
N MET A 80 22.81 10.45 18.59
CA MET A 80 23.76 10.79 19.66
C MET A 80 23.60 9.86 20.88
N ARG A 81 22.37 9.46 21.20
CA ARG A 81 22.11 8.48 22.26
C ARG A 81 22.57 7.08 21.87
N GLY A 82 22.37 6.69 20.60
CA GLY A 82 22.82 5.40 20.06
C GLY A 82 24.33 5.25 20.03
N ASP A 83 25.08 6.30 19.69
CA ASP A 83 26.56 6.28 19.73
C ASP A 83 27.09 6.16 21.17
N SER A 84 26.46 6.88 22.11
CA SER A 84 26.76 6.80 23.54
C SER A 84 26.53 5.39 24.11
N ASP A 85 25.39 4.78 23.78
CA ASP A 85 25.03 3.44 24.23
C ASP A 85 25.95 2.39 23.58
N ALA A 86 26.23 2.50 22.28
CA ALA A 86 27.15 1.61 21.57
C ALA A 86 28.60 1.71 22.06
N SER A 87 29.07 2.92 22.40
CA SER A 87 30.39 3.15 22.99
C SER A 87 30.48 2.58 24.42
N THR A 88 29.46 2.83 25.26
CA THR A 88 29.38 2.29 26.63
C THR A 88 29.30 0.77 26.61
N ASN A 89 28.45 0.21 25.75
CA ASN A 89 28.29 -1.23 25.59
C ASN A 89 29.60 -1.87 25.10
N ARG A 90 30.31 -1.24 24.14
CA ARG A 90 31.63 -1.72 23.68
C ARG A 90 32.68 -1.70 24.79
N GLN A 91 32.68 -0.69 25.66
CA GLN A 91 33.60 -0.60 26.81
C GLN A 91 33.30 -1.66 27.87
N LEU A 92 32.03 -1.98 28.11
CA LEU A 92 31.60 -3.03 29.04
C LEU A 92 31.96 -4.43 28.54
N PHE A 93 32.00 -4.66 27.22
CA PHE A 93 32.35 -5.94 26.61
C PHE A 93 33.84 -6.07 26.19
N ALA A 94 34.63 -4.99 26.19
CA ALA A 94 36.04 -5.01 25.80
C ALA A 94 36.98 -5.79 26.76
N GLY A 95 36.45 -6.29 27.89
CA GLY A 95 37.19 -7.04 28.90
C GLY A 95 36.66 -8.45 29.18
N LEU A 96 35.65 -8.94 28.47
CA LEU A 96 35.21 -10.34 28.61
C LEU A 96 35.95 -11.21 27.59
N PRO A 97 36.59 -12.32 28.01
CA PRO A 97 37.20 -13.25 27.07
C PRO A 97 36.10 -13.80 26.15
N LEU A 98 36.38 -13.83 24.84
CA LEU A 98 35.55 -14.42 23.77
C LEU A 98 35.37 -15.96 23.91
N THR A 99 35.31 -16.49 25.13
CA THR A 99 35.11 -17.91 25.44
C THR A 99 33.72 -18.14 26.02
N ALA A 100 32.70 -17.73 25.27
CA ALA A 100 31.42 -18.40 25.31
C ALA A 100 30.96 -18.50 23.85
N ALA A 101 31.52 -19.47 23.14
CA ALA A 101 30.84 -20.07 22.01
C ALA A 101 29.60 -20.79 22.55
N GLU A 102 28.57 -20.04 22.93
CA GLU A 102 27.24 -20.60 22.96
C GLU A 102 26.81 -20.74 21.50
N PRO A 103 26.50 -21.97 21.03
CA PRO A 103 25.93 -22.10 19.70
C PRO A 103 24.63 -21.31 19.70
N LEU A 104 24.46 -20.43 18.70
CA LEU A 104 23.18 -19.85 18.37
C LEU A 104 22.19 -21.00 18.13
N VAL A 105 21.46 -21.39 19.18
CA VAL A 105 20.25 -22.19 19.05
C VAL A 105 19.27 -21.24 18.38
N GLU A 106 19.10 -21.39 17.07
CA GLU A 106 18.03 -20.72 16.34
C GLU A 106 16.73 -20.98 17.11
N PRO A 107 16.02 -19.92 17.57
CA PRO A 107 14.71 -20.13 18.14
C PRO A 107 13.82 -20.59 16.99
N THR A 108 13.64 -21.91 16.87
CA THR A 108 12.65 -22.49 15.98
C THR A 108 11.31 -21.94 16.43
N PHE A 109 10.79 -20.96 15.70
CA PHE A 109 9.43 -20.48 15.86
C PHE A 109 8.50 -21.66 15.58
N LYS A 110 8.04 -22.31 16.63
CA LYS A 110 6.95 -23.28 16.54
C LYS A 110 5.69 -22.48 16.26
N GLU A 111 5.22 -22.52 15.02
CA GLU A 111 3.95 -21.92 14.61
C GLU A 111 2.85 -22.38 15.59
N PRO A 112 2.15 -21.45 16.27
CA PRO A 112 1.06 -21.83 17.16
C PRO A 112 -0.03 -22.52 16.33
N PRO A 113 -0.65 -23.61 16.82
CA PRO A 113 -1.69 -24.31 16.09
C PRO A 113 -2.83 -23.32 15.83
N ARG A 114 -3.10 -23.07 14.54
CA ARG A 114 -4.23 -22.27 14.08
C ARG A 114 -5.50 -22.92 14.67
N PRO A 115 -6.31 -22.19 15.47
CA PRO A 115 -7.57 -22.74 15.94
C PRO A 115 -8.42 -23.09 14.72
N ALA A 116 -8.85 -24.35 14.64
CA ALA A 116 -9.73 -24.83 13.61
C ALA A 116 -11.00 -23.95 13.57
N ALA A 117 -11.37 -23.51 12.37
CA ALA A 117 -12.64 -22.82 12.17
C ALA A 117 -13.79 -23.74 12.64
N PRO A 118 -14.78 -23.23 13.39
CA PRO A 118 -15.97 -24.00 13.70
C PRO A 118 -16.73 -24.28 12.40
N ALA A 119 -17.03 -25.55 12.15
CA ALA A 119 -17.85 -26.00 11.03
C ALA A 119 -19.27 -25.42 11.13
N PRO A 120 -19.93 -25.12 9.98
CA PRO A 120 -21.31 -24.63 9.98
C PRO A 120 -22.29 -25.74 10.40
N ALA A 121 -23.30 -25.35 11.18
CA ALA A 121 -24.47 -26.17 11.52
C ALA A 121 -25.47 -26.25 10.35
#